data_AF-A0A850SG68-F1
#
_entry.id   AF-A0A850SG68-F1
#
_cell.length_a   1.000
_cell.length_b   1.000
_cell.length_c   1.000
_cell.angle_alpha   90.00
_cell.angle_beta   90.00
_cell.angle_gamma   90.00
#
_symmetry.space_group_name_H-M   'P 1'
#
loop_
_entity.id
_entity.type
_entity.pdbx_description
1 polymer ?
#
loop_
_entity_poly.entity_id
_entity_poly.type
_entity_poly.pdbx_seq_one_letter_code
_entity_poly.pdbx_strand_id
1 'polypeptide(L)' 'EYTLKYRTASGIVHAAPVTLREISIGALTVRDVEAAVNSRSIGVSLLGISFLQRLDGYAVERDSLVLTW' A
#
# COMPACT_ATOMS: atom_id res chain seq x y z
N GLU A 1 5.65 -12.95 -12.60
CA GLU A 1 5.61 -12.03 -13.76
C GLU A 1 5.28 -10.60 -13.37
N TYR A 2 5.99 -9.64 -13.95
CA TYR A 2 5.79 -8.20 -13.75
C TYR A 2 4.81 -7.64 -14.80
N THR A 3 3.53 -7.87 -14.59
CA THR A 3 2.45 -7.54 -15.55
C THR A 3 1.88 -6.14 -15.41
N LEU A 4 2.11 -5.47 -14.27
CA LEU A 4 1.63 -4.11 -14.01
C LEU A 4 2.68 -3.06 -14.38
N LYS A 5 2.21 -1.84 -14.68
CA LYS A 5 3.04 -0.67 -15.00
C LYS A 5 2.55 0.54 -14.22
N TYR A 6 3.43 1.12 -13.40
CA TYR A 6 3.15 2.34 -12.63
C TYR A 6 3.99 3.51 -13.12
N ARG A 7 3.42 4.71 -13.03
CA ARG A 7 4.13 5.98 -13.23
C ARG A 7 4.40 6.60 -11.86
N THR A 8 5.66 6.68 -11.48
CA THR A 8 6.13 7.26 -10.22
C THR A 8 6.89 8.55 -10.51
N ALA A 9 7.33 9.25 -9.46
CA ALA A 9 8.15 10.45 -9.59
C ALA A 9 9.49 10.19 -10.31
N SER A 10 10.06 8.99 -10.15
CA SER A 10 11.31 8.59 -10.80
C SER A 10 11.12 7.98 -12.19
N GLY A 11 9.90 8.06 -12.75
CA GLY A 11 9.55 7.52 -14.06
C GLY A 11 8.70 6.26 -13.97
N ILE A 12 8.82 5.39 -14.98
CA ILE A 12 7.99 4.20 -15.10
C ILE A 12 8.65 3.02 -14.36
N VAL A 13 7.85 2.25 -13.61
CA VAL A 13 8.28 0.99 -12.98
C VAL A 13 7.30 -0.13 -13.32
N HIS A 14 7.81 -1.34 -13.47
CA HIS A 14 6.99 -2.54 -13.63
C HIS A 14 6.76 -3.19 -12.26
N ALA A 15 5.60 -3.81 -12.06
CA ALA A 15 5.26 -4.46 -10.81
C ALA A 15 4.57 -5.81 -11.02
N ALA A 16 4.81 -6.74 -10.09
CA ALA A 16 4.15 -8.04 -10.04
C ALA A 16 2.96 -7.93 -9.07
N PRO A 17 1.71 -8.22 -9.51
CA PRO A 17 0.56 -8.21 -8.62
C PRO A 17 0.67 -9.37 -7.63
N VAL A 18 0.33 -9.10 -6.38
CA VAL A 18 0.26 -10.10 -5.31
C VAL A 18 -0.94 -9.83 -4.41
N THR A 19 -1.43 -10.87 -3.74
CA THR A 19 -2.39 -10.71 -2.65
C THR A 19 -1.68 -11.05 -1.35
N LEU A 20 -1.54 -10.06 -0.48
CA LEU A 20 -1.03 -10.28 0.87
C LEU A 20 -2.15 -10.91 1.71
N ARG A 21 -1.81 -12.00 2.40
CA ARG A 21 -2.75 -12.71 3.27
C ARG A 21 -3.32 -11.78 4.34
N GLU A 22 -2.46 -10.96 4.96
CA GLU A 22 -2.87 -9.97 5.94
C GLU A 22 -1.89 -8.80 6.04
N ILE A 23 -2.39 -7.65 6.47
CA ILE A 23 -1.62 -6.53 7.01
C ILE A 23 -2.13 -6.25 8.42
N SER A 24 -1.21 -6.19 9.40
CA SER A 24 -1.53 -5.86 10.78
C SER A 24 -0.82 -4.57 11.22
N ILE A 25 -1.59 -3.63 11.76
CA ILE A 25 -1.11 -2.34 12.28
C ILE A 25 -1.69 -2.18 13.70
N GLY A 26 -0.87 -2.45 14.73
CA GLY A 26 -1.39 -2.51 16.10
C GLY A 26 -2.51 -3.56 16.23
N ALA A 27 -3.71 -3.14 16.63
CA ALA A 27 -4.89 -4.01 16.75
C ALA A 27 -5.69 -4.17 15.43
N LEU A 28 -5.42 -3.34 14.41
CA LEU A 28 -6.06 -3.44 13.10
C LEU A 28 -5.47 -4.62 12.33
N THR A 29 -6.33 -5.49 11.78
CA THR A 29 -5.93 -6.54 10.83
C THR A 29 -6.85 -6.51 9.61
N VAL A 30 -6.24 -6.36 8.43
CA VAL A 30 -6.93 -6.41 7.13
C VAL A 30 -6.44 -7.63 6.37
N ARG A 31 -7.36 -8.47 5.89
CA ARG A 31 -7.05 -9.68 5.12
C ARG A 31 -7.24 -9.47 3.63
N ASP A 32 -6.60 -10.35 2.85
CA ASP A 32 -6.73 -10.40 1.39
C ASP A 32 -6.48 -9.02 0.76
N VAL A 33 -5.27 -8.51 1.00
CA VAL A 33 -4.85 -7.17 0.59
C VAL A 33 -4.18 -7.22 -0.77
N GLU A 34 -4.80 -6.61 -1.76
CA GLU A 34 -4.18 -6.39 -3.07
C GLU A 34 -2.96 -5.49 -2.93
N ALA A 35 -1.84 -5.95 -3.48
CA ALA A 35 -0.58 -5.23 -3.47
C ALA A 35 0.21 -5.51 -4.76
N ALA A 36 1.35 -4.84 -4.90
CA ALA A 36 2.25 -5.05 -6.01
C ALA A 36 3.71 -4.97 -5.55
N VAL A 37 4.55 -5.89 -6.05
CA VAL A 37 5.99 -5.89 -5.83
C VAL A 37 6.67 -5.20 -7.01
N ASN A 38 7.32 -4.07 -6.76
CA ASN A 38 8.03 -3.31 -7.80
C ASN A 38 9.29 -4.04 -8.27
N SER A 39 9.64 -3.90 -9.55
CA SER A 39 10.88 -4.44 -10.11
C SER A 39 12.14 -3.69 -9.66
N ARG A 40 11.95 -2.49 -9.10
CA ARG A 40 13.00 -1.66 -8.49
C ARG A 40 12.67 -1.38 -7.04
N SER A 41 13.63 -1.66 -6.14
CA SER A 41 13.50 -1.34 -4.72
C SER A 41 13.63 0.16 -4.48
N ILE A 42 12.83 0.67 -3.54
CA ILE A 42 12.83 2.07 -3.07
C ILE A 42 13.17 2.16 -1.57
N GLY A 43 13.68 1.07 -0.97
CA GLY A 43 14.12 1.00 0.42
C GLY A 43 13.00 0.82 1.46
N VAL A 44 11.75 1.15 1.12
CA VAL A 44 10.58 1.01 2.00
C VAL A 44 9.36 0.53 1.22
N SER A 45 8.43 -0.14 1.91
CA SER A 45 7.11 -0.41 1.36
C SER A 45 6.23 0.83 1.44
N LEU A 46 5.37 1.04 0.44
CA LEU A 46 4.43 2.16 0.42
C LEU A 46 3.03 1.65 0.72
N LEU A 47 2.37 2.28 1.69
CA LEU A 47 0.96 2.07 1.99
C LEU A 47 0.14 3.13 1.25
N GLY A 48 -0.63 2.68 0.25
CA GLY A 48 -1.35 3.58 -0.67
C GLY A 48 -2.77 3.90 -0.21
N ILE A 49 -3.38 4.87 -0.90
CA ILE A 49 -4.77 5.29 -0.68
C ILE A 49 -5.76 4.14 -0.86
N SER A 50 -5.51 3.19 -1.77
CA SER A 50 -6.38 2.03 -1.97
C SER A 50 -6.51 1.14 -0.73
N PHE A 51 -5.47 1.07 0.11
CA PHE A 51 -5.57 0.40 1.41
C PHE A 51 -6.36 1.26 2.40
N LEU A 52 -6.05 2.56 2.47
CA LEU A 52 -6.71 3.49 3.39
C LEU A 52 -8.22 3.60 3.16
N GLN A 53 -8.67 3.47 1.91
CA GLN A 53 -10.08 3.43 1.53
C GLN A 53 -10.84 2.18 2.00
N ARG A 54 -10.14 1.16 2.53
CA ARG A 54 -10.78 -0.03 3.14
C ARG A 54 -11.11 0.17 4.62
N LEU A 55 -10.68 1.28 5.21
CA LEU A 55 -10.91 1.63 6.61
C LEU A 55 -12.14 2.53 6.73
N ASP A 56 -12.76 2.58 7.91
CA ASP A 56 -13.90 3.48 8.20
C ASP A 56 -13.52 4.96 8.03
N GLY A 57 -12.25 5.29 8.29
CA GLY A 57 -11.72 6.62 8.01
C GLY A 57 -10.21 6.71 8.15
N TYR A 58 -9.63 7.73 7.52
CA TYR A 58 -8.26 8.14 7.77
C TYR A 58 -8.15 9.67 7.72
N ALA A 59 -7.30 10.23 8.58
CA ALA A 59 -7.00 11.65 8.62
C ALA A 59 -5.50 11.90 8.73
N VAL A 60 -5.00 12.89 8.01
CA VAL A 60 -3.62 13.36 8.15
C VAL A 60 -3.66 14.65 8.96
N GLU A 61 -3.17 14.59 10.19
CA GLU A 61 -3.16 15.70 11.14
C GLU A 61 -1.71 16.08 11.45
N ARG A 62 -1.25 17.21 10.90
CA ARG A 62 0.14 17.69 11.03
C ARG A 62 1.17 16.61 10.63
N ASP A 63 1.70 15.89 11.61
CA ASP A 63 2.74 14.87 11.51
C ASP A 63 2.21 13.45 11.78
N SER A 64 0.90 13.30 11.99
CA SER A 64 0.25 12.05 12.36
C SER A 64 -0.74 11.58 11.30
N LEU A 65 -0.73 10.28 11.02
CA LEU A 65 -1.78 9.58 10.27
C LEU A 65 -2.69 8.87 11.28
N VAL A 66 -3.93 9.33 11.38
CA VAL A 66 -4.97 8.72 12.22
C VAL A 66 -5.76 7.75 11.37
N LEU A 67 -5.92 6.52 11.86
CA LEU A 67 -6.68 5.45 11.22
C LEU A 67 -7.90 5.11 12.10
N THR A 68 -9.06 4.96 11.49
CA THR A 68 -10.32 4.54 12.12
C THR A 68 -10.81 3.29 11.40
N TRP A 69 -11.13 2.22 12.14
CA TRP A 69 -11.40 0.89 11.59
C TRP A 69 -12.40 0.09 12.42
#